data_AF-A0A2E4DWJ4-F1
#
_entry.id   AF-A0A2E4DWJ4-F1
#
_cell.length_a   1.000
_cell.length_b   1.000
_cell.length_c   1.000
_cell.angle_alpha   90.00
_cell.angle_beta   90.00
_cell.angle_gamma   90.00
#
_symmetry.space_group_name_H-M   'P 1'
#
loop_
_entity.id
_entity.type
_entity.pdbx_description
1 polymer ?
#
loop_
_entity_poly.entity_id
_entity_poly.type
_entity_poly.pdbx_seq_one_letter_code
_entity_poly.pdbx_strand_id
1 'polypeptide(L)'
;MTPWMEPITDASAWTAENLKRDESWKFTLTDDHRSDLDKALKQVNQSGLQFGEIKREDFSLPSFQETLQNMLNEICNGRGFAMLSGFLSEDYDFPNLEKLYWGLCTHLGIGVTQNSEAGLIHYVTAGQLRPQNGAWILGKPSSSALHVDLSDCVSLFCVRQAPDNPLSTIASSMTVYNEILRQHPEYLPRLYEGFIWNRIETYPNETLFSNFKVPAFSVANGVVTCRFHPGWIRGGLKKAEQELTDEENEIFDFIAETAIANQFAYPLN
;
A
#
# COMPACT_ATOMS: atom_id res chain seq x y z
N MET A 1 8.99 24.19 -2.41
CA MET A 1 10.17 23.30 -2.52
C MET A 1 10.58 23.29 -3.99
N THR A 2 11.86 23.41 -4.32
CA THR A 2 12.28 23.34 -5.73
C THR A 2 12.13 21.90 -6.23
N PRO A 3 11.48 21.66 -7.38
CA PRO A 3 11.38 20.32 -7.93
C PRO A 3 12.74 19.68 -8.22
N TRP A 4 12.83 18.36 -8.04
CA TRP A 4 13.99 17.59 -8.46
C TRP A 4 13.97 17.41 -9.99
N MET A 5 14.97 17.94 -10.69
CA MET A 5 14.95 18.02 -12.17
C MET A 5 15.84 16.98 -12.85
N GLU A 6 16.22 15.92 -12.16
CA GLU A 6 17.01 14.81 -12.71
C GLU A 6 16.21 13.50 -12.69
N PRO A 7 16.41 12.60 -13.67
CA PRO A 7 15.74 11.30 -13.67
C PRO A 7 16.09 10.47 -12.44
N ILE A 8 15.10 9.80 -11.87
CA ILE A 8 15.28 8.79 -10.83
C ILE A 8 15.82 7.51 -11.48
N THR A 9 16.93 7.01 -10.98
CA THR A 9 17.67 5.88 -11.60
C THR A 9 17.90 4.70 -10.66
N ASP A 10 17.45 4.80 -9.40
CA ASP A 10 17.51 3.70 -8.44
C ASP A 10 16.43 2.63 -8.72
N ALA A 11 16.42 1.58 -7.88
CA ALA A 11 15.56 0.41 -8.05
C ALA A 11 14.05 0.71 -7.99
N SER A 12 13.65 1.86 -7.43
CA SER A 12 12.24 2.23 -7.33
C SER A 12 11.66 2.65 -8.68
N ALA A 13 12.47 3.09 -9.65
CA ALA A 13 12.05 3.51 -10.99
C ALA A 13 12.03 2.32 -11.97
N TRP A 14 11.13 1.36 -11.75
CA TRP A 14 10.98 0.16 -12.57
C TRP A 14 9.77 0.21 -13.53
N THR A 15 9.85 -0.58 -14.60
CA THR A 15 8.77 -0.90 -15.53
C THR A 15 8.33 -2.35 -15.40
N ALA A 16 7.20 -2.71 -16.01
CA ALA A 16 6.75 -4.10 -16.09
C ALA A 16 7.79 -5.05 -16.72
N GLU A 17 8.63 -4.58 -17.66
CA GLU A 17 9.70 -5.38 -18.25
C GLU A 17 10.83 -5.64 -17.24
N ASN A 18 11.19 -4.64 -16.43
CA ASN A 18 12.20 -4.82 -15.38
C ASN A 18 11.75 -5.90 -14.38
N LEU A 19 10.48 -5.88 -13.97
CA LEU A 19 9.92 -6.86 -13.03
C LEU A 19 9.82 -8.28 -13.59
N LYS A 20 9.65 -8.44 -14.90
CA LYS A 20 9.68 -9.76 -15.58
C LYS A 20 11.10 -10.30 -15.72
N ARG A 21 12.08 -9.41 -15.89
CA ARG A 21 13.49 -9.79 -16.05
C ARG A 21 14.12 -10.22 -14.72
N ASP A 22 13.68 -9.61 -13.63
CA ASP A 22 14.17 -9.91 -12.28
C ASP A 22 13.01 -10.07 -11.31
N GLU A 23 12.76 -11.32 -10.92
CA GLU A 23 11.70 -11.71 -10.00
C GLU A 23 12.15 -11.81 -8.53
N SER A 24 13.30 -11.24 -8.16
CA SER A 24 13.79 -11.25 -6.77
C SER A 24 12.90 -10.49 -5.77
N TRP A 25 11.86 -9.80 -6.23
CA TRP A 25 10.77 -9.25 -5.41
C TRP A 25 9.75 -10.32 -4.95
N LYS A 26 9.83 -11.54 -5.50
CA LYS A 26 9.01 -12.68 -5.10
C LYS A 26 9.75 -13.51 -4.06
N PHE A 27 9.08 -13.79 -2.97
CA PHE A 27 9.52 -14.64 -1.88
C PHE A 27 8.55 -15.81 -1.73
N THR A 28 9.04 -16.97 -1.31
CA THR A 28 8.21 -18.14 -1.10
C THR A 28 8.50 -18.76 0.25
N LEU A 29 7.45 -19.08 0.99
CA LEU A 29 7.57 -19.79 2.26
C LEU A 29 8.14 -21.20 2.03
N THR A 30 9.18 -21.54 2.78
CA THR A 30 9.71 -22.90 2.89
C THR A 30 8.92 -23.68 3.95
N ASP A 31 9.17 -24.98 4.05
CA ASP A 31 8.57 -25.79 5.11
C ASP A 31 9.02 -25.36 6.51
N ASP A 32 10.27 -24.89 6.65
CA ASP A 32 10.78 -24.35 7.91
C ASP A 32 10.08 -23.05 8.29
N HIS A 33 9.86 -22.15 7.31
CA HIS A 33 9.08 -20.92 7.56
C HIS A 33 7.66 -21.25 8.00
N ARG A 34 7.01 -22.22 7.35
CA ARG A 34 5.67 -22.69 7.73
C ARG A 34 5.66 -23.32 9.13
N SER A 35 6.68 -24.09 9.48
CA SER A 35 6.83 -24.67 10.81
C SER A 35 6.94 -23.59 11.89
N ASP A 36 7.68 -22.51 11.63
CA ASP A 36 7.79 -21.39 12.55
C ASP A 36 6.46 -20.64 12.73
N LEU A 37 5.73 -20.39 11.63
CA LEU A 37 4.40 -19.78 11.68
C LEU A 37 3.43 -20.60 12.54
N ASP A 38 3.39 -21.92 12.37
CA ASP A 38 2.55 -22.82 13.17
C ASP A 38 2.93 -22.81 14.66
N LYS A 39 4.24 -22.86 14.98
CA LYS A 39 4.71 -22.78 16.37
C LYS A 39 4.37 -21.44 17.02
N ALA A 40 4.59 -20.33 16.32
CA ALA A 40 4.29 -18.98 16.79
C ALA A 40 2.78 -18.82 17.05
N LEU A 41 1.94 -19.30 16.14
CA LEU A 41 0.49 -19.29 16.32
C LEU A 41 0.06 -20.09 17.56
N LYS A 42 0.60 -21.31 17.75
CA LYS A 42 0.33 -22.13 18.93
C LYS A 42 0.69 -21.41 20.22
N GLN A 43 1.85 -20.75 20.27
CA GLN A 43 2.30 -19.98 21.43
C GLN A 43 1.36 -18.81 21.75
N VAL A 44 0.99 -18.01 20.74
CA VAL A 44 0.04 -16.90 20.89
C VAL A 44 -1.31 -17.39 21.38
N ASN A 45 -1.81 -18.50 20.84
CA ASN A 45 -3.07 -19.10 21.26
C ASN A 45 -3.03 -19.62 22.69
N GLN A 46 -1.95 -20.28 23.11
CA GLN A 46 -1.75 -20.71 24.49
C GLN A 46 -1.68 -19.54 25.47
N SER A 47 -1.15 -18.41 25.01
CA SER A 47 -1.05 -17.16 25.80
C SER A 47 -2.37 -16.36 25.83
N GLY A 48 -3.40 -16.79 25.08
CA GLY A 48 -4.70 -16.15 25.05
C GLY A 48 -4.75 -14.80 24.32
N LEU A 49 -3.67 -14.42 23.62
CA LEU A 49 -3.54 -13.13 22.96
C LEU A 49 -4.50 -13.00 21.77
N GLN A 50 -5.17 -11.85 21.69
CA GLN A 50 -5.88 -11.41 20.49
C GLN A 50 -4.88 -10.85 19.48
N PHE A 51 -5.25 -10.81 18.19
CA PHE A 51 -4.30 -10.42 17.15
C PHE A 51 -3.68 -9.04 17.42
N GLY A 52 -4.47 -8.03 17.81
CA GLY A 52 -3.97 -6.68 18.08
C GLY A 52 -3.09 -6.54 19.33
N GLU A 53 -3.00 -7.58 20.16
CA GLU A 53 -2.13 -7.63 21.35
C GLU A 53 -0.76 -8.25 21.03
N ILE A 54 -0.66 -8.99 19.92
CA ILE A 54 0.58 -9.67 19.52
C ILE A 54 1.64 -8.62 19.19
N LYS A 55 2.79 -8.74 19.84
CA LYS A 55 4.01 -8.02 19.51
C LYS A 55 4.99 -8.93 18.79
N ARG A 56 6.06 -8.32 18.26
CA ARG A 56 7.11 -9.03 17.54
C ARG A 56 7.74 -10.15 18.38
N GLU A 57 7.96 -9.90 19.67
CA GLU A 57 8.52 -10.84 20.62
C GLU A 57 7.61 -12.04 20.95
N ASP A 58 6.30 -11.90 20.76
CA ASP A 58 5.32 -12.97 20.98
C ASP A 58 5.23 -13.94 19.78
N PHE A 59 5.78 -13.55 18.63
CA PHE A 59 5.63 -14.23 17.35
C PHE A 59 6.99 -14.56 16.71
N SER A 60 7.71 -15.54 17.26
CA SER A 60 9.08 -15.88 16.86
C SER A 60 9.15 -16.61 15.51
N LEU A 61 9.97 -16.10 14.58
CA LEU A 61 10.15 -16.65 13.23
C LEU A 61 11.65 -16.84 12.87
N PRO A 62 12.40 -17.69 13.59
CA PRO A 62 13.86 -17.78 13.47
C PRO A 62 14.36 -18.16 12.08
N SER A 63 13.73 -19.13 11.40
CA SER A 63 14.11 -19.54 10.04
C SER A 63 13.79 -18.46 9.00
N PHE A 64 12.85 -17.55 9.32
CA PHE A 64 12.32 -16.59 8.36
C PHE A 64 13.02 -15.21 8.43
N GLN A 65 13.92 -14.99 9.40
CA GLN A 65 14.53 -13.69 9.68
C GLN A 65 15.24 -13.06 8.47
N GLU A 66 16.05 -13.85 7.76
CA GLU A 66 16.77 -13.36 6.58
C GLU A 66 15.81 -12.95 5.47
N THR A 67 14.77 -13.75 5.23
CA THR A 67 13.77 -13.43 4.20
C THR A 67 12.97 -12.18 4.57
N LEU A 68 12.59 -12.03 5.84
CA LEU A 68 11.92 -10.81 6.34
C LEU A 68 12.81 -9.58 6.16
N GLN A 69 14.10 -9.69 6.43
CA GLN A 69 15.06 -8.60 6.23
C GLN A 69 15.21 -8.23 4.76
N ASN A 70 15.24 -9.22 3.87
CA ASN A 70 15.30 -9.00 2.43
C ASN A 70 14.01 -8.37 1.90
N MET A 71 12.84 -8.82 2.37
CA MET A 71 11.55 -8.20 2.07
C MET A 71 11.50 -6.73 2.51
N LEU A 72 11.94 -6.43 3.74
CA LEU A 72 12.02 -5.06 4.25
C LEU A 72 12.95 -4.20 3.39
N ASN A 73 14.10 -4.72 3.00
CA ASN A 73 15.02 -3.99 2.12
C ASN A 73 14.40 -3.73 0.75
N GLU A 74 13.68 -4.71 0.18
CA GLU A 74 12.99 -4.56 -1.09
C GLU A 74 11.88 -3.49 -1.04
N ILE A 75 11.14 -3.43 0.06
CA ILE A 75 10.08 -2.44 0.29
C ILE A 75 10.67 -1.04 0.53
N CYS A 76 11.72 -0.90 1.34
CA CYS A 76 12.23 0.41 1.74
C CYS A 76 13.28 0.99 0.78
N ASN A 77 14.12 0.15 0.19
CA ASN A 77 15.29 0.57 -0.59
C ASN A 77 15.32 -0.04 -2.01
N GLY A 78 14.42 -0.98 -2.31
CA GLY A 78 14.33 -1.67 -3.59
C GLY A 78 13.23 -1.10 -4.49
N ARG A 79 12.44 -2.00 -5.07
CA ARG A 79 11.33 -1.68 -5.98
C ARG A 79 10.13 -1.06 -5.26
N GLY A 80 10.10 -1.05 -3.93
CA GLY A 80 8.99 -0.48 -3.16
C GLY A 80 7.86 -1.46 -2.86
N PHE A 81 8.01 -2.75 -3.20
CA PHE A 81 7.03 -3.78 -2.92
C PHE A 81 7.67 -5.18 -2.90
N ALA A 82 7.03 -6.12 -2.22
CA ALA A 82 7.41 -7.53 -2.21
C ALA A 82 6.17 -8.42 -2.25
N MET A 83 6.29 -9.64 -2.78
CA MET A 83 5.22 -10.64 -2.80
C MET A 83 5.68 -11.91 -2.10
N LEU A 84 4.95 -12.32 -1.06
CA LEU A 84 5.21 -13.57 -0.34
C LEU A 84 4.15 -14.61 -0.71
N SER A 85 4.58 -15.75 -1.25
CA SER A 85 3.72 -16.87 -1.62
C SER A 85 3.96 -18.12 -0.78
N GLY A 86 3.12 -19.14 -0.95
CA GLY A 86 3.25 -20.43 -0.26
C GLY A 86 2.63 -20.48 1.14
N PHE A 87 1.71 -19.54 1.43
CA PHE A 87 0.90 -19.55 2.64
C PHE A 87 -0.29 -20.50 2.45
N LEU A 88 -0.44 -21.49 3.32
CA LEU A 88 -1.53 -22.48 3.25
C LEU A 88 -2.74 -21.97 4.05
N SER A 89 -3.46 -20.98 3.49
CA SER A 89 -4.57 -20.32 4.21
C SER A 89 -5.74 -21.26 4.54
N GLU A 90 -5.93 -22.31 3.74
CA GLU A 90 -7.01 -23.29 3.92
C GLU A 90 -6.85 -24.16 5.17
N ASP A 91 -5.65 -24.22 5.75
CA ASP A 91 -5.34 -25.01 6.95
C ASP A 91 -5.79 -24.32 8.25
N TYR A 92 -6.23 -23.06 8.19
CA TYR A 92 -6.55 -22.24 9.35
C TYR A 92 -7.95 -21.64 9.26
N ASP A 93 -8.59 -21.47 10.42
CA ASP A 93 -9.80 -20.66 10.53
C ASP A 93 -9.48 -19.16 10.52
N PHE A 94 -10.50 -18.32 10.32
CA PHE A 94 -10.31 -16.86 10.22
C PHE A 94 -9.61 -16.23 11.43
N PRO A 95 -9.96 -16.53 12.69
CA PRO A 95 -9.26 -15.96 13.84
C PRO A 95 -7.77 -16.31 13.86
N ASN A 96 -7.40 -17.54 13.47
CA ASN A 96 -5.99 -17.91 13.36
C ASN A 96 -5.29 -17.23 12.18
N LEU A 97 -5.98 -17.04 11.06
CA LEU A 97 -5.46 -16.28 9.91
C LEU A 97 -5.18 -14.82 10.28
N GLU A 98 -6.05 -14.16 11.07
CA GLU A 98 -5.80 -12.81 11.57
C GLU A 98 -4.53 -12.75 12.43
N LYS A 99 -4.34 -13.71 13.34
CA LYS A 99 -3.16 -13.78 14.21
C LYS A 99 -1.88 -14.06 13.43
N LEU A 100 -1.93 -15.00 12.47
CA LEU A 100 -0.79 -15.28 11.59
C LEU A 100 -0.41 -14.06 10.76
N TYR A 101 -1.41 -13.41 10.16
CA TYR A 101 -1.22 -12.24 9.32
C TYR A 101 -0.64 -11.07 10.13
N TRP A 102 -1.26 -10.77 11.27
CA TRP A 102 -0.78 -9.71 12.16
C TRP A 102 0.61 -10.01 12.70
N GLY A 103 0.83 -11.23 13.21
CA GLY A 103 2.11 -11.69 13.74
C GLY A 103 3.24 -11.51 12.73
N LEU A 104 3.01 -11.86 11.46
CA LEU A 104 3.96 -11.60 10.38
C LEU A 104 4.20 -10.09 10.18
N CYS A 105 3.14 -9.29 10.12
CA CYS A 105 3.24 -7.83 9.95
C CYS A 105 4.00 -7.14 11.09
N THR A 106 4.00 -7.68 12.32
CA THR A 106 4.80 -7.12 13.43
C THR A 106 6.31 -7.15 13.18
N HIS A 107 6.78 -8.00 12.25
CA HIS A 107 8.19 -8.00 11.80
C HIS A 107 8.47 -7.01 10.67
N LEU A 108 7.42 -6.54 9.98
CA LEU A 108 7.54 -5.60 8.86
C LEU A 108 7.41 -4.14 9.29
N GLY A 109 6.77 -3.88 10.43
CA GLY A 109 6.62 -2.52 10.94
C GLY A 109 5.63 -2.41 12.08
N ILE A 110 5.07 -1.21 12.23
CA ILE A 110 4.09 -0.89 13.26
C ILE A 110 2.72 -0.80 12.59
N GLY A 111 1.78 -1.65 13.01
CA GLY A 111 0.41 -1.57 12.54
C GLY A 111 -0.27 -0.28 13.02
N VAL A 112 -0.97 0.39 12.10
CA VAL A 112 -1.70 1.63 12.36
C VAL A 112 -3.18 1.47 12.09
N THR A 113 -4.00 2.29 12.75
CA THR A 113 -5.46 2.29 12.55
C THR A 113 -5.81 2.80 11.15
N GLN A 114 -6.77 2.14 10.52
CA GLN A 114 -7.18 2.45 9.15
C GLN A 114 -8.51 3.23 9.06
N ASN A 115 -9.24 3.34 10.17
CA ASN A 115 -10.51 4.06 10.29
C ASN A 115 -10.73 4.55 11.73
N SER A 116 -11.81 5.28 11.95
CA SER A 116 -12.24 5.83 13.25
C SER A 116 -12.70 4.78 14.25
N GLU A 117 -12.96 3.54 13.80
CA GLU A 117 -13.23 2.39 14.68
C GLU A 117 -11.94 1.75 15.21
N ALA A 118 -10.77 2.35 14.93
CA ALA A 118 -9.46 1.82 15.25
C ALA A 118 -9.20 0.42 14.65
N GLY A 119 -9.79 0.15 13.48
CA GLY A 119 -9.59 -1.08 12.73
C GLY A 119 -8.14 -1.25 12.31
N LEU A 120 -7.55 -2.38 12.67
CA LEU A 120 -6.16 -2.75 12.38
C LEU A 120 -6.05 -3.69 11.17
N ILE A 121 -7.02 -4.58 10.99
CA ILE A 121 -7.20 -5.46 9.83
C ILE A 121 -8.58 -5.21 9.26
N HIS A 122 -8.68 -5.01 7.94
CA HIS A 122 -9.94 -4.86 7.23
C HIS A 122 -10.14 -5.98 6.22
N TYR A 123 -11.33 -6.60 6.25
CA TYR A 123 -11.71 -7.62 5.29
C TYR A 123 -12.14 -6.99 3.95
N VAL A 124 -11.36 -7.23 2.90
CA VAL A 124 -11.72 -6.83 1.54
C VAL A 124 -12.52 -7.97 0.90
N THR A 125 -13.84 -7.95 1.06
CA THR A 125 -14.73 -9.01 0.55
C THR A 125 -16.11 -8.49 0.18
N ALA A 126 -16.76 -9.16 -0.77
CA ALA A 126 -18.20 -9.01 -1.04
C ALA A 126 -19.08 -9.90 -0.14
N GLY A 127 -18.47 -10.71 0.74
CA GLY A 127 -19.15 -11.66 1.62
C GLY A 127 -19.61 -11.07 2.96
N GLN A 128 -20.02 -11.97 3.88
CA GLN A 128 -20.59 -11.60 5.19
C GLN A 128 -19.61 -10.89 6.14
N LEU A 129 -18.31 -11.13 5.98
CA LEU A 129 -17.25 -10.50 6.78
C LEU A 129 -16.91 -9.08 6.33
N ARG A 130 -17.60 -8.56 5.30
CA ARG A 130 -17.41 -7.18 4.84
C ARG A 130 -17.65 -6.22 6.00
N PRO A 131 -16.76 -5.24 6.23
CA PRO A 131 -16.99 -4.18 7.22
C PRO A 131 -18.34 -3.50 6.96
N GLN A 132 -19.20 -3.48 7.99
CA GLN A 132 -20.54 -2.88 7.90
C GLN A 132 -20.54 -1.39 8.24
N ASN A 133 -19.54 -0.97 9.02
CA ASN A 133 -19.36 0.39 9.48
C ASN A 133 -18.00 0.91 8.98
N GLY A 134 -17.97 2.20 8.64
CA GLY A 134 -16.80 2.88 8.05
C GLY A 134 -17.19 3.72 6.85
N ALA A 135 -16.49 4.83 6.63
CA ALA A 135 -16.69 5.75 5.51
C ALA A 135 -16.39 5.11 4.14
N TRP A 136 -15.77 3.93 4.13
CA TRP A 136 -15.31 3.24 2.93
C TRP A 136 -16.02 1.91 2.72
N ILE A 137 -16.59 1.77 1.52
CA ILE A 137 -17.17 0.52 1.07
C ILE A 137 -16.05 -0.33 0.44
N LEU A 138 -15.41 -1.19 1.24
CA LEU A 138 -14.42 -2.17 0.76
C LEU A 138 -15.09 -3.34 0.02
N GLY A 139 -14.32 -4.04 -0.82
CA GLY A 139 -14.80 -5.26 -1.51
C GLY A 139 -15.88 -5.01 -2.56
N LYS A 140 -15.92 -3.83 -3.19
CA LYS A 140 -16.75 -3.63 -4.38
C LYS A 140 -16.18 -4.45 -5.55
N PRO A 141 -17.00 -5.21 -6.30
CA PRO A 141 -16.56 -5.97 -7.47
C PRO A 141 -16.38 -5.04 -8.67
N SER A 142 -15.47 -4.07 -8.56
CA SER A 142 -15.14 -3.09 -9.58
C SER A 142 -13.66 -2.77 -9.52
N SER A 143 -13.09 -2.35 -10.65
CA SER A 143 -11.69 -1.91 -10.68
C SER A 143 -11.46 -0.75 -9.71
N SER A 144 -10.36 -0.84 -8.95
CA SER A 144 -9.85 0.26 -8.14
C SER A 144 -8.80 1.03 -8.94
N ALA A 145 -8.92 2.35 -8.99
CA ALA A 145 -7.89 3.18 -9.59
C ALA A 145 -6.57 3.08 -8.80
N LEU A 146 -5.43 3.18 -9.49
CA LEU A 146 -4.12 3.25 -8.84
C LEU A 146 -4.03 4.50 -7.95
N HIS A 147 -3.52 4.32 -6.74
CA HIS A 147 -3.35 5.36 -5.73
C HIS A 147 -2.23 4.99 -4.76
N VAL A 148 -1.80 5.96 -3.96
CA VAL A 148 -0.87 5.77 -2.84
C VAL A 148 -1.62 6.06 -1.54
N ASP A 149 -1.63 5.09 -0.61
CA ASP A 149 -2.23 5.22 0.71
C ASP A 149 -1.40 6.10 1.67
N LEU A 150 -1.91 6.36 2.89
CA LEU A 150 -1.26 7.24 3.86
C LEU A 150 -0.08 6.64 4.63
N SER A 151 -0.02 5.32 4.73
CA SER A 151 1.02 4.63 5.49
C SER A 151 2.30 4.50 4.66
N ASP A 152 3.42 4.22 5.34
CA ASP A 152 4.69 3.96 4.66
C ASP A 152 4.67 2.66 3.84
N CYS A 153 3.81 1.71 4.25
CA CYS A 153 3.57 0.45 3.56
C CYS A 153 2.13 -0.02 3.79
N VAL A 154 1.57 -0.72 2.82
CA VAL A 154 0.30 -1.45 2.93
C VAL A 154 0.57 -2.92 2.65
N SER A 155 0.01 -3.79 3.49
CA SER A 155 0.08 -5.23 3.29
C SER A 155 -1.32 -5.77 2.96
N LEU A 156 -1.37 -6.72 2.04
CA LEU A 156 -2.58 -7.43 1.63
C LEU A 156 -2.33 -8.93 1.71
N PHE A 157 -3.25 -9.65 2.36
CA PHE A 157 -3.18 -11.10 2.51
C PHE A 157 -4.38 -11.76 1.85
N CYS A 158 -4.11 -12.49 0.76
CA CYS A 158 -5.14 -13.23 0.05
C CYS A 158 -5.51 -14.50 0.83
N VAL A 159 -6.63 -14.45 1.55
CA VAL A 159 -7.19 -15.63 2.25
C VAL A 159 -7.84 -16.59 1.27
N ARG A 160 -8.58 -16.05 0.30
CA ARG A 160 -9.29 -16.81 -0.74
C ARG A 160 -9.35 -15.98 -2.01
N GLN A 161 -8.87 -16.57 -3.11
CA GLN A 161 -8.92 -15.92 -4.42
C GLN A 161 -10.35 -15.90 -4.97
N ALA A 162 -10.70 -14.83 -5.69
CA ALA A 162 -12.00 -14.75 -6.35
C ALA A 162 -12.09 -15.76 -7.52
N PRO A 163 -13.27 -16.35 -7.81
CA PRO A 163 -13.40 -17.41 -8.83
C PRO A 163 -13.01 -16.98 -10.25
N ASP A 164 -13.14 -15.69 -10.57
CA ASP A 164 -12.76 -15.09 -11.85
C ASP A 164 -11.28 -14.66 -11.92
N ASN A 165 -10.51 -14.92 -10.85
CA ASN A 165 -9.07 -14.71 -10.74
C ASN A 165 -8.60 -13.33 -11.24
N PRO A 166 -9.13 -12.22 -10.68
CA PRO A 166 -8.74 -10.88 -11.08
C PRO A 166 -7.26 -10.63 -10.77
N LEU A 167 -6.60 -9.89 -11.64
CA LEU A 167 -5.21 -9.48 -11.43
C LEU A 167 -5.14 -8.29 -10.49
N SER A 168 -4.15 -8.33 -9.59
CA SER A 168 -3.69 -7.13 -8.89
C SER A 168 -2.76 -6.34 -9.80
N THR A 169 -2.76 -5.02 -9.66
CA THR A 169 -1.92 -4.12 -10.46
C THR A 169 -1.15 -3.17 -9.56
N ILE A 170 0.09 -2.89 -9.95
CA ILE A 170 0.99 -1.94 -9.30
C ILE A 170 1.71 -1.13 -10.37
N ALA A 171 2.06 0.11 -10.05
CA ALA A 171 2.88 0.97 -10.89
C ALA A 171 3.89 1.74 -10.03
N SER A 172 5.10 1.95 -10.54
CA SER A 172 6.08 2.77 -9.84
C SER A 172 5.74 4.26 -9.97
N SER A 173 5.59 4.93 -8.82
CA SER A 173 5.46 6.38 -8.78
C SER A 173 6.72 7.10 -9.30
N MET A 174 7.90 6.49 -9.20
CA MET A 174 9.15 7.07 -9.69
C MET A 174 9.29 6.92 -11.21
N THR A 175 8.72 5.86 -11.80
CA THR A 175 8.58 5.76 -13.26
C THR A 175 7.60 6.79 -13.79
N VAL A 176 6.47 6.99 -13.11
CA VAL A 176 5.54 8.09 -13.44
C VAL A 176 6.22 9.45 -13.31
N TYR A 177 7.02 9.67 -12.26
CA TYR A 177 7.81 10.89 -12.09
C TYR A 177 8.75 11.15 -13.28
N ASN A 178 9.49 10.13 -13.71
CA ASN A 178 10.40 10.22 -14.84
C ASN A 178 9.67 10.55 -16.14
N GLU A 179 8.47 10.01 -16.36
CA GLU A 179 7.65 10.34 -17.52
C GLU A 179 7.09 11.77 -17.47
N ILE A 180 6.70 12.27 -16.29
CA ILE A 180 6.35 13.69 -16.10
C ILE A 180 7.56 14.55 -16.43
N LEU A 181 8.73 14.27 -15.85
CA LEU A 181 9.95 15.03 -16.10
C LEU A 181 10.34 15.06 -17.59
N ARG A 182 10.13 13.95 -18.30
CA ARG A 182 10.48 13.80 -19.71
C ARG A 182 9.51 14.53 -20.65
N GLN A 183 8.21 14.48 -20.36
CA GLN A 183 7.17 14.92 -21.29
C GLN A 183 6.56 16.28 -20.90
N HIS A 184 6.36 16.49 -19.60
CA HIS A 184 5.68 17.66 -19.03
C HIS A 184 6.40 18.15 -17.76
N PRO A 185 7.70 18.52 -17.82
CA PRO A 185 8.43 19.03 -16.66
C PRO A 185 7.76 20.25 -16.01
N GLU A 186 6.94 21.00 -16.76
CA GLU A 186 6.12 22.10 -16.28
C GLU A 186 5.05 21.70 -15.26
N TYR A 187 4.67 20.42 -15.16
CA TYR A 187 3.73 19.92 -14.15
C TYR A 187 4.35 19.80 -12.76
N LEU A 188 5.68 19.64 -12.67
CA LEU A 188 6.38 19.37 -11.41
C LEU A 188 6.22 20.50 -10.37
N PRO A 189 6.33 21.80 -10.69
CA PRO A 189 6.07 22.87 -9.73
C PRO A 189 4.72 22.74 -9.01
N ARG A 190 3.64 22.43 -9.75
CA ARG A 190 2.30 22.26 -9.16
C ARG A 190 2.24 21.03 -8.26
N LEU A 191 2.85 19.93 -8.68
CA LEU A 191 2.90 18.68 -7.92
C LEU A 191 3.72 18.82 -6.62
N TYR A 192 4.77 19.63 -6.60
CA TYR A 192 5.56 19.94 -5.40
C TYR A 192 4.90 21.00 -4.49
N GLU A 193 4.08 21.88 -5.05
CA GLU A 193 3.27 22.80 -4.26
C GLU A 193 2.15 22.03 -3.52
N GLY A 194 1.57 21.03 -4.17
CA GLY A 194 0.62 20.10 -3.57
C GLY A 194 -0.83 20.58 -3.56
N PHE A 195 -1.68 19.80 -2.91
CA PHE A 195 -3.13 19.99 -2.93
C PHE A 195 -3.72 19.88 -1.53
N ILE A 196 -4.90 20.43 -1.31
CA ILE A 196 -5.66 20.13 -0.09
C ILE A 196 -6.24 18.72 -0.17
N TRP A 197 -6.28 18.02 0.96
CA TRP A 197 -6.69 16.63 1.05
C TRP A 197 -7.95 16.50 1.90
N ASN A 198 -8.85 15.62 1.49
CA ASN A 198 -10.00 15.21 2.29
C ASN A 198 -9.54 14.67 3.65
N ARG A 199 -10.20 15.10 4.73
CA ARG A 199 -10.11 14.43 6.04
C ARG A 199 -11.37 13.61 6.24
N ILE A 200 -11.18 12.33 6.49
CA ILE A 200 -12.25 11.34 6.58
C ILE A 200 -12.38 10.92 8.04
N GLU A 201 -13.63 10.80 8.49
CA GLU A 201 -13.96 10.42 9.88
C GLU A 201 -13.30 11.33 10.92
N THR A 202 -13.37 12.64 10.66
CA THR A 202 -12.87 13.71 11.53
C THR A 202 -13.57 13.76 12.87
N TYR A 203 -12.84 14.14 13.92
CA TYR A 203 -13.44 14.50 15.20
C TYR A 203 -14.19 15.85 15.12
N PRO A 204 -15.15 16.14 16.03
CA PRO A 204 -15.98 17.35 15.95
C PRO A 204 -15.25 18.70 15.84
N ASN A 205 -13.99 18.78 16.27
CA ASN A 205 -13.17 20.00 16.26
C ASN A 205 -12.16 20.06 15.10
N GLU A 206 -12.20 19.10 14.18
CA GLU A 206 -11.29 19.04 13.04
C GLU A 206 -11.95 19.60 11.77
N THR A 207 -11.13 20.16 10.89
CA THR A 207 -11.59 20.60 9.58
C THR A 207 -11.88 19.40 8.68
N LEU A 208 -12.83 19.53 7.74
CA LEU A 208 -13.23 18.44 6.85
C LEU A 208 -12.20 18.13 5.76
N PHE A 209 -11.17 18.96 5.63
CA PHE A 209 -10.03 18.84 4.70
C PHE A 209 -8.78 19.48 5.33
N SER A 210 -7.60 19.25 4.75
CA SER A 210 -6.34 19.79 5.27
C SER A 210 -6.26 21.32 5.13
N ASN A 211 -5.85 22.00 6.20
CA ASN A 211 -5.61 23.46 6.20
C ASN A 211 -4.28 23.85 5.52
N PHE A 212 -3.60 22.88 4.93
CA PHE A 212 -2.34 23.04 4.22
C PHE A 212 -2.36 22.13 2.99
N LYS A 213 -1.52 22.48 2.01
CA LYS A 213 -1.31 21.66 0.82
C LYS A 213 -0.34 20.52 1.14
N VAL A 214 -0.67 19.32 0.69
CA VAL A 214 0.18 18.13 0.75
C VAL A 214 0.79 17.95 -0.64
N PRO A 215 2.13 18.05 -0.78
CA PRO A 215 2.82 17.79 -2.05
C PRO A 215 2.54 16.39 -2.56
N ALA A 216 2.28 16.27 -3.87
CA ALA A 216 2.19 14.98 -4.55
C ALA A 216 3.56 14.32 -4.65
N PHE A 217 4.60 15.13 -4.90
CA PHE A 217 6.00 14.74 -4.81
C PHE A 217 6.77 15.66 -3.88
N SER A 218 7.77 15.11 -3.20
CA SER A 218 8.71 15.89 -2.40
C SER A 218 10.10 15.31 -2.51
N VAL A 219 11.12 16.11 -2.19
CA VAL A 219 12.51 15.66 -2.19
C VAL A 219 13.18 16.03 -0.87
N ALA A 220 13.87 15.06 -0.28
CA ALA A 220 14.71 15.27 0.90
C ALA A 220 15.94 14.37 0.81
N ASN A 221 17.13 14.91 1.08
CA ASN A 221 18.40 14.18 1.04
C ASN A 221 18.65 13.43 -0.29
N GLY A 222 18.20 14.01 -1.42
CA GLY A 222 18.32 13.38 -2.74
C GLY A 222 17.34 12.25 -3.02
N VAL A 223 16.39 11.98 -2.12
CA VAL A 223 15.34 10.97 -2.30
C VAL A 223 14.03 11.64 -2.64
N VAL A 224 13.46 11.29 -3.79
CA VAL A 224 12.12 11.73 -4.21
C VAL A 224 11.08 10.75 -3.67
N THR A 225 10.02 11.27 -3.06
CA THR A 225 8.90 10.49 -2.52
C THR A 225 7.59 10.93 -3.15
N CYS A 226 6.61 10.02 -3.20
CA CYS A 226 5.29 10.27 -3.76
C CYS A 226 4.21 10.07 -2.70
N ARG A 227 3.26 11.02 -2.64
CA ARG A 227 2.00 10.87 -1.92
C ARG A 227 0.89 11.47 -2.77
N PHE A 228 0.29 10.64 -3.61
CA PHE A 228 -0.76 11.08 -4.54
C PHE A 228 -1.98 10.16 -4.45
N HIS A 229 -3.11 10.73 -4.01
CA HIS A 229 -4.39 10.06 -4.00
C HIS A 229 -5.46 10.96 -4.65
N PRO A 230 -5.82 10.73 -5.93
CA PRO A 230 -6.68 11.65 -6.67
C PRO A 230 -8.09 11.77 -6.06
N GLY A 231 -8.63 10.66 -5.56
CA GLY A 231 -9.94 10.66 -4.88
C GLY A 231 -9.98 11.53 -3.61
N TRP A 232 -8.89 11.58 -2.84
CA TRP A 232 -8.86 12.37 -1.60
C TRP A 232 -8.58 13.84 -1.87
N ILE A 233 -7.78 14.15 -2.88
CA ILE A 233 -7.60 15.53 -3.32
C ILE A 233 -8.93 16.10 -3.82
N ARG A 234 -9.62 15.40 -4.75
CA ARG A 234 -10.94 15.81 -5.26
C ARG A 234 -11.98 15.91 -4.14
N GLY A 235 -11.97 14.98 -3.18
CA GLY A 235 -12.85 15.04 -2.02
C GLY A 235 -12.59 16.25 -1.11
N GLY A 236 -11.33 16.63 -0.94
CA GLY A 236 -10.92 17.80 -0.16
C GLY A 236 -11.36 19.10 -0.83
N LEU A 237 -11.06 19.24 -2.13
CA LEU A 237 -11.48 20.38 -2.95
C LEU A 237 -12.99 20.56 -2.93
N LYS A 238 -13.75 19.48 -3.15
CA LYS A 238 -15.22 19.52 -3.09
C LYS A 238 -15.75 20.05 -1.75
N LYS A 239 -15.17 19.60 -0.62
CA LYS A 239 -15.54 20.08 0.72
C LYS A 239 -15.11 21.52 1.01
N ALA A 240 -14.08 21.99 0.30
CA ALA A 240 -13.61 23.37 0.34
C ALA A 240 -14.34 24.28 -0.67
N GLU A 241 -15.35 23.77 -1.38
CA GLU A 241 -16.06 24.46 -2.47
C GLU A 241 -15.12 24.96 -3.58
N GLN A 242 -14.07 24.16 -3.84
CA GLN A 242 -13.08 24.39 -4.90
C GLN A 242 -13.14 23.27 -5.92
N GLU A 243 -12.65 23.56 -7.12
CA GLU A 243 -12.52 22.62 -8.21
C GLU A 243 -11.07 22.58 -8.69
N LEU A 244 -10.69 21.49 -9.35
CA LEU A 244 -9.42 21.43 -10.05
C LEU A 244 -9.46 22.40 -11.24
N THR A 245 -8.37 23.11 -11.50
CA THR A 245 -8.21 23.86 -12.75
C THR A 245 -8.11 22.91 -13.94
N ASP A 246 -8.28 23.42 -15.16
CA ASP A 246 -8.10 22.61 -16.39
C ASP A 246 -6.70 21.98 -16.43
N GLU A 247 -5.66 22.76 -16.12
CA GLU A 247 -4.27 22.29 -16.02
C GLU A 247 -4.12 21.18 -14.95
N GLU A 248 -4.76 21.33 -13.78
CA GLU A 248 -4.69 20.29 -12.75
C GLU A 248 -5.43 19.01 -13.16
N ASN A 249 -6.51 19.11 -13.94
CA ASN A 249 -7.16 17.93 -14.51
C ASN A 249 -6.25 17.23 -15.51
N GLU A 250 -5.59 17.98 -16.41
CA GLU A 250 -4.59 17.42 -17.35
C GLU A 250 -3.46 16.69 -16.61
N ILE A 251 -2.94 17.26 -15.51
CA ILE A 251 -1.92 16.62 -14.66
C ILE A 251 -2.44 15.28 -14.11
N PHE A 252 -3.67 15.26 -13.59
CA PHE A 252 -4.25 14.07 -12.96
C PHE A 252 -4.49 12.96 -13.99
N ASP A 253 -4.97 13.33 -15.17
CA ASP A 253 -5.22 12.41 -16.27
C ASP A 253 -3.90 11.85 -16.81
N PHE A 254 -2.88 12.70 -17.02
CA PHE A 254 -1.55 12.25 -17.42
C PHE A 254 -0.94 11.26 -16.42
N ILE A 255 -1.05 11.52 -15.11
CA ILE A 255 -0.58 10.59 -14.06
C ILE A 255 -1.32 9.25 -14.16
N ALA A 256 -2.65 9.28 -14.27
CA ALA A 256 -3.47 8.08 -14.33
C ALA A 256 -3.15 7.23 -15.58
N GLU A 257 -3.08 7.86 -16.75
CA GLU A 257 -2.75 7.20 -18.02
C GLU A 257 -1.34 6.63 -18.00
N THR A 258 -0.36 7.41 -17.52
CA THR A 258 1.04 6.98 -17.42
C THR A 258 1.20 5.81 -16.44
N ALA A 259 0.51 5.84 -15.30
CA ALA A 259 0.53 4.75 -14.34
C ALA A 259 -0.06 3.47 -14.94
N ILE A 260 -1.21 3.57 -15.63
CA ILE A 260 -1.83 2.43 -16.33
C ILE A 260 -0.92 1.89 -17.44
N ALA A 261 -0.30 2.76 -18.24
CA ALA A 261 0.59 2.37 -19.33
C ALA A 261 1.85 1.63 -18.84
N ASN A 262 2.30 1.92 -17.61
CA ASN A 262 3.49 1.33 -17.00
C ASN A 262 3.19 0.28 -15.91
N GLN A 263 1.92 -0.08 -15.70
CA GLN A 263 1.54 -0.99 -14.63
C GLN A 263 2.04 -2.42 -14.88
N PHE A 264 2.32 -3.12 -13.80
CA PHE A 264 2.54 -4.55 -13.79
C PHE A 264 1.33 -5.25 -13.17
N ALA A 265 0.78 -6.23 -13.89
CA ALA A 265 -0.36 -7.02 -13.44
C ALA A 265 0.11 -8.42 -13.05
N TYR A 266 -0.32 -8.90 -11.88
CA TYR A 266 0.04 -10.20 -11.33
C TYR A 266 -1.15 -10.85 -10.61
N PRO A 267 -1.25 -12.19 -10.61
CA PRO A 267 -2.28 -12.86 -9.85
C PRO A 267 -1.86 -13.02 -8.38
N LEU A 268 -2.82 -13.21 -7.48
CA LEU A 268 -2.60 -13.42 -6.04
C LEU A 268 -2.62 -14.91 -5.62
N ASN A 269 -2.56 -15.82 -6.59
CA ASN A 269 -2.64 -17.27 -6.38
C ASN A 269 -1.27 -17.95 -6.26
#